data_AF-A0A961GKD3-F1
#
_entry.id   AF-A0A961GKD3-F1
#
_cell.length_a   1.000
_cell.length_b   1.000
_cell.length_c   1.000
_cell.angle_alpha   90.00
_cell.angle_beta   90.00
_cell.angle_gamma   90.00
#
_symmetry.space_group_name_H-M   'P 1'
#
loop_
_entity.id
_entity.type
_entity.pdbx_description
1 polymer ?
#
loop_
_entity_poly.entity_id
_entity_poly.type
_entity_poly.pdbx_seq_one_letter_code
_entity_poly.pdbx_strand_id
1 'polypeptide(L)'
;MQRLRAFRRTHPIVTVLIGLAVVLLGTTAWAASQLLRVPEVEVSFAVPTAPRLTPASPSETIYRIDASRSSATYEVTEQLAGTEHTATGSTSGIAGDIGLDRADPSAARLGEVVINVQQLTSDQALRDQRLQHDFLESQTFPLATYRASTIDGLPDAVADGQTYDVTVHGDLTVKETTAPVELRAQVRADGAELHVDAEATVSLEAFGVGPINLIGFVSAADEARLRLDLVAVDADELEAPNQIAAPQRVETAAAGGPSFAATVQPVLEANCASCHNDGGVGASVWRLEQASDAASVAPGLGLAVGAGYMPPWPASDVGVPLQHSMALDQSEIDAVVAWADAGGPLDVDPATPIANSVEPAVSIRPDVELTLAEPYVGSTDVRNDYRCFVVDPGFTEPTAISGYEFVPDKDEILHHALAFRVDKTSAEKLRRSDADDDGSG
;
A
#
# COMPACT_ATOMS: atom_id res chain seq x y z
N MET A 1 -39.08 -25.80 -4.65
CA MET A 1 -39.79 -24.67 -4.02
C MET A 1 -40.69 -25.04 -2.82
N GLN A 2 -41.45 -26.14 -2.85
CA GLN A 2 -42.37 -26.52 -1.74
C GLN A 2 -41.65 -26.87 -0.42
N ARG A 3 -40.47 -27.52 -0.48
CA ARG A 3 -39.68 -27.90 0.71
C ARG A 3 -39.02 -26.71 1.43
N LEU A 4 -38.52 -25.72 0.69
CA LEU A 4 -38.00 -24.47 1.27
C LEU A 4 -39.08 -23.66 1.99
N ARG A 5 -40.31 -23.62 1.44
CA ARG A 5 -41.44 -22.92 2.08
C ARG A 5 -41.91 -23.59 3.38
N ALA A 6 -41.80 -24.91 3.49
CA ALA A 6 -42.11 -25.64 4.71
C ALA A 6 -41.06 -25.40 5.81
N PHE A 7 -39.76 -25.44 5.46
CA PHE A 7 -38.65 -25.19 6.39
C PHE A 7 -38.65 -23.76 6.95
N ARG A 8 -38.94 -22.76 6.10
CA ARG A 8 -39.09 -21.35 6.49
C ARG A 8 -40.21 -21.11 7.51
N ARG A 9 -41.21 -21.98 7.55
CA ARG A 9 -42.39 -21.90 8.44
C ARG A 9 -42.15 -22.55 9.81
N THR A 10 -41.32 -23.60 9.87
CA THR A 10 -41.02 -24.33 11.11
C THR A 10 -39.80 -23.77 11.85
N HIS A 11 -38.86 -23.14 11.14
CA HIS A 11 -37.62 -22.61 11.74
C HIS A 11 -37.34 -21.16 11.33
N PRO A 12 -38.17 -20.20 11.79
CA PRO A 12 -38.03 -18.79 11.44
C PRO A 12 -36.70 -18.20 11.94
N ILE A 13 -36.21 -18.65 13.10
CA ILE A 13 -34.94 -18.20 13.69
C ILE A 13 -33.75 -18.66 12.83
N VAL A 14 -33.72 -19.91 12.39
CA VAL A 14 -32.64 -20.44 11.53
C VAL A 14 -32.60 -19.73 10.18
N THR A 15 -33.76 -19.37 9.63
CA THR A 15 -33.85 -18.61 8.37
C THR A 15 -33.30 -17.19 8.54
N VAL A 16 -33.58 -16.54 9.67
CA VAL A 16 -33.06 -15.20 9.99
C VAL A 16 -31.55 -15.24 10.21
N LEU A 17 -31.03 -16.26 10.93
CA LEU A 17 -29.60 -16.43 11.17
C LEU A 17 -28.81 -16.70 9.88
N ILE A 18 -29.33 -17.54 8.97
CA ILE A 18 -28.72 -17.77 7.65
C ILE A 18 -28.72 -16.46 6.83
N GLY A 19 -29.81 -15.70 6.86
CA GLY A 19 -29.87 -14.40 6.20
C GLY A 19 -28.84 -13.40 6.75
N LEU A 20 -28.69 -13.35 8.08
CA LEU A 20 -27.69 -12.52 8.76
C LEU A 20 -26.25 -12.95 8.44
N ALA A 21 -25.97 -14.24 8.40
CA ALA A 21 -24.66 -14.78 8.06
C ALA A 21 -24.26 -14.46 6.61
N VAL A 22 -25.20 -14.58 5.65
CA VAL A 22 -24.96 -14.20 4.24
C VAL A 22 -24.73 -12.69 4.11
N VAL A 23 -25.47 -11.87 4.85
CA VAL A 23 -25.24 -10.42 4.87
C VAL A 23 -23.87 -10.10 5.48
N LEU A 24 -23.49 -10.73 6.59
CA LEU A 24 -22.18 -10.54 7.23
C LEU A 24 -21.03 -10.94 6.30
N LEU A 25 -21.08 -12.14 5.71
CA LEU A 25 -20.08 -12.61 4.73
C LEU A 25 -20.03 -11.73 3.48
N GLY A 26 -21.19 -11.28 3.00
CA GLY A 26 -21.27 -10.32 1.90
C GLY A 26 -20.66 -8.97 2.26
N THR A 27 -20.87 -8.48 3.49
CA THR A 27 -20.28 -7.22 3.96
C THR A 27 -18.79 -7.32 4.22
N THR A 28 -18.26 -8.46 4.67
CA THR A 28 -16.82 -8.67 4.83
C THR A 28 -16.12 -8.79 3.48
N ALA A 29 -16.70 -9.52 2.53
CA ALA A 29 -16.19 -9.58 1.15
C ALA A 29 -16.27 -8.21 0.46
N TRP A 30 -17.36 -7.47 0.68
CA TRP A 30 -17.49 -6.09 0.19
C TRP A 30 -16.44 -5.17 0.84
N ALA A 31 -16.26 -5.21 2.17
CA ALA A 31 -15.25 -4.42 2.86
C ALA A 31 -13.81 -4.78 2.44
N ALA A 32 -13.51 -6.07 2.22
CA ALA A 32 -12.24 -6.52 1.66
C ALA A 32 -12.03 -6.02 0.23
N SER A 33 -13.08 -6.01 -0.60
CA SER A 33 -13.01 -5.44 -1.96
C SER A 33 -12.82 -3.92 -1.95
N GLN A 34 -13.32 -3.20 -0.93
CA GLN A 34 -13.07 -1.77 -0.75
C GLN A 34 -11.60 -1.51 -0.35
N LEU A 35 -10.90 -2.45 0.30
CA LEU A 35 -9.47 -2.29 0.59
C LEU A 35 -8.58 -2.37 -0.67
N LEU A 36 -9.07 -2.95 -1.76
CA LEU A 36 -8.34 -3.03 -3.02
C LEU A 36 -8.80 -2.00 -4.06
N ARG A 37 -9.92 -1.31 -3.81
CA ARG A 37 -10.48 -0.27 -4.67
C ARG A 37 -10.23 1.09 -4.05
N VAL A 38 -9.61 1.99 -4.80
CA VAL A 38 -9.50 3.39 -4.41
C VAL A 38 -10.37 4.21 -5.37
N PRO A 39 -11.35 4.98 -4.89
CA PRO A 39 -12.10 5.86 -5.76
C PRO A 39 -11.14 6.90 -6.37
N GLU A 40 -11.31 7.17 -7.66
CA GLU A 40 -10.48 8.13 -8.36
C GLU A 40 -10.71 9.54 -7.78
N VAL A 41 -9.61 10.19 -7.38
CA VAL A 41 -9.61 11.52 -6.79
C VAL A 41 -9.35 12.54 -7.89
N GLU A 42 -10.27 13.49 -8.09
CA GLU A 42 -10.02 14.65 -8.95
C GLU A 42 -8.89 15.51 -8.35
N VAL A 43 -7.75 15.59 -9.06
CA VAL A 43 -6.58 16.37 -8.63
C VAL A 43 -6.58 17.74 -9.30
N SER A 44 -6.46 18.80 -8.49
CA SER A 44 -6.27 20.16 -8.98
C SER A 44 -4.78 20.49 -9.14
N PHE A 45 -4.37 20.88 -10.34
CA PHE A 45 -3.01 21.35 -10.66
C PHE A 45 -2.83 22.88 -10.57
N ALA A 46 -3.78 23.57 -9.91
CA ALA A 46 -3.63 24.99 -9.63
C ALA A 46 -2.49 25.23 -8.63
N VAL A 47 -1.71 26.30 -8.86
CA VAL A 47 -0.77 26.79 -7.85
C VAL A 47 -1.58 27.28 -6.64
N PRO A 48 -1.27 26.83 -5.41
CA PRO A 48 -2.03 27.28 -4.25
C PRO A 48 -1.84 28.79 -4.02
N THR A 49 -2.83 29.43 -3.42
CA THR A 49 -2.72 30.85 -3.05
C THR A 49 -2.13 30.98 -1.66
N ALA A 50 -0.94 31.56 -1.55
CA ALA A 50 -0.32 31.95 -0.28
C ALA A 50 -0.57 33.44 0.05
N PRO A 51 -0.63 33.81 1.34
CA PRO A 51 -0.64 35.21 1.76
C PRO A 51 0.59 35.96 1.23
N ARG A 52 0.37 37.10 0.57
CA ARG A 52 1.45 37.92 0.03
C ARG A 52 2.10 38.78 1.10
N LEU A 53 3.42 38.82 1.11
CA LEU A 53 4.15 39.78 1.93
C LEU A 53 4.16 41.16 1.25
N THR A 54 4.15 42.20 2.07
CA THR A 54 4.49 43.56 1.67
C THR A 54 5.87 43.91 2.20
N PRO A 55 6.68 44.71 1.47
CA PRO A 55 7.93 45.23 2.00
C PRO A 55 7.69 46.00 3.31
N ALA A 56 8.44 45.65 4.35
CA ALA A 56 8.48 46.30 5.65
C ALA A 56 9.44 47.51 5.65
N SER A 57 10.38 47.56 4.72
CA SER A 57 11.29 48.68 4.49
C SER A 57 11.50 48.92 2.98
N PRO A 58 12.04 50.09 2.56
CA PRO A 58 12.39 50.34 1.17
C PRO A 58 13.57 49.51 0.64
N SER A 59 14.36 48.90 1.53
CA SER A 59 15.54 48.10 1.20
C SER A 59 15.24 46.59 1.23
N GLU A 60 14.08 46.18 1.72
CA GLU A 60 13.63 44.79 1.69
C GLU A 60 13.06 44.45 0.30
N THR A 61 13.60 43.38 -0.30
CA THR A 61 13.05 42.76 -1.51
C THR A 61 12.14 41.62 -1.10
N ILE A 62 10.99 41.48 -1.77
CA ILE A 62 10.11 40.32 -1.64
C ILE A 62 10.42 39.34 -2.77
N TYR A 63 10.89 38.16 -2.41
CA TYR A 63 11.08 37.05 -3.34
C TYR A 63 9.87 36.12 -3.27
N ARG A 64 9.23 35.86 -4.41
CA ARG A 64 8.10 34.93 -4.53
C ARG A 64 8.57 33.59 -5.05
N ILE A 65 8.13 32.52 -4.40
CA ILE A 65 8.40 31.14 -4.85
C ILE A 65 7.82 30.94 -6.26
N ASP A 66 8.68 30.57 -7.20
CA ASP A 66 8.32 30.15 -8.54
C ASP A 66 8.00 28.66 -8.52
N ALA A 67 6.71 28.36 -8.46
CA ALA A 67 6.20 26.99 -8.43
C ALA A 67 6.62 26.15 -9.65
N SER A 68 6.95 26.76 -10.80
CA SER A 68 7.41 26.02 -11.99
C SER A 68 8.85 25.52 -11.89
N ARG A 69 9.62 26.07 -10.95
CA ARG A 69 11.03 25.74 -10.70
C ARG A 69 11.27 25.25 -9.28
N SER A 70 10.20 24.98 -8.54
CA SER A 70 10.25 24.55 -7.14
C SER A 70 9.56 23.20 -6.97
N SER A 71 9.96 22.46 -5.95
CA SER A 71 9.36 21.18 -5.57
C SER A 71 9.37 20.96 -4.06
N ALA A 72 8.37 20.23 -3.58
CA ALA A 72 8.32 19.66 -2.25
C ALA A 72 8.21 18.13 -2.36
N THR A 73 9.04 17.41 -1.62
CA THR A 73 9.19 15.95 -1.69
C THR A 73 9.05 15.35 -0.30
N TYR A 74 8.35 14.22 -0.19
CA TYR A 74 8.43 13.35 0.98
C TYR A 74 9.23 12.09 0.63
N GLU A 75 9.92 11.55 1.62
CA GLU A 75 10.59 10.26 1.56
C GLU A 75 10.26 9.48 2.84
N VAL A 76 9.77 8.24 2.67
CA VAL A 76 9.37 7.37 3.78
C VAL A 76 9.97 5.99 3.55
N THR A 77 10.49 5.36 4.61
CA THR A 77 10.94 3.96 4.53
C THR A 77 9.71 3.05 4.55
N GLU A 78 9.57 2.17 3.56
CA GLU A 78 8.49 1.18 3.49
C GLU A 78 9.03 -0.24 3.51
N GLN A 79 8.26 -1.17 4.08
CA GLN A 79 8.51 -2.59 4.03
C GLN A 79 7.49 -3.22 3.09
N LEU A 80 7.95 -3.76 1.97
CA LEU A 80 7.13 -4.42 0.95
C LEU A 80 7.53 -5.90 0.88
N ALA A 81 6.60 -6.80 1.21
CA ALA A 81 6.83 -8.25 1.23
C ALA A 81 8.08 -8.67 2.03
N GLY A 82 8.38 -7.95 3.12
CA GLY A 82 9.55 -8.21 3.98
C GLY A 82 10.87 -7.59 3.49
N THR A 83 10.87 -6.89 2.35
CA THR A 83 12.02 -6.12 1.85
C THR A 83 11.84 -4.64 2.14
N GLU A 84 12.93 -3.96 2.51
CA GLU A 84 12.90 -2.52 2.79
C GLU A 84 13.13 -1.71 1.50
N HIS A 85 12.32 -0.68 1.31
CA HIS A 85 12.35 0.25 0.18
C HIS A 85 12.18 1.70 0.67
N THR A 86 12.46 2.68 -0.18
CA THR A 86 12.15 4.09 0.09
C THR A 86 11.07 4.56 -0.87
N ALA A 87 9.89 4.86 -0.32
CA ALA A 87 8.82 5.52 -1.05
C ALA A 87 9.10 7.01 -1.14
N THR A 88 9.04 7.56 -2.35
CA THR A 88 9.25 8.99 -2.59
C THR A 88 8.07 9.55 -3.39
N GLY A 89 7.55 10.71 -2.98
CA GLY A 89 6.56 11.43 -3.76
C GLY A 89 6.78 12.94 -3.71
N SER A 90 6.41 13.62 -4.78
CA SER A 90 6.72 15.04 -4.99
C SER A 90 5.54 15.84 -5.55
N THR A 91 5.56 17.15 -5.29
CA THR A 91 4.62 18.14 -5.82
C THR A 91 5.34 19.44 -6.13
N SER A 92 4.91 20.13 -7.19
CA SER A 92 5.34 21.50 -7.51
C SER A 92 4.26 22.54 -7.17
N GLY A 93 3.12 22.12 -6.65
CA GLY A 93 2.06 23.01 -6.18
C GLY A 93 2.46 23.67 -4.87
N ILE A 94 3.40 24.61 -4.90
CA ILE A 94 3.92 25.32 -3.73
C ILE A 94 3.86 26.83 -3.95
N ALA A 95 3.55 27.59 -2.91
CA ALA A 95 3.53 29.04 -2.96
C ALA A 95 3.98 29.64 -1.63
N GLY A 96 4.56 30.83 -1.68
CA GLY A 96 5.04 31.58 -0.52
C GLY A 96 5.90 32.76 -0.95
N ASP A 97 6.11 33.69 -0.03
CA ASP A 97 6.94 34.88 -0.22
C ASP A 97 8.04 34.90 0.86
N ILE A 98 9.23 35.38 0.52
CA ILE A 98 10.39 35.58 1.40
C ILE A 98 10.76 37.07 1.35
N GLY A 99 10.69 37.75 2.49
CA GLY A 99 11.19 39.11 2.63
C GLY A 99 12.65 39.08 3.07
N LEU A 100 13.53 39.76 2.34
CA LEU A 100 14.96 39.83 2.63
C LEU A 100 15.53 41.20 2.31
N ASP A 101 16.14 41.83 3.30
CA ASP A 101 17.12 42.91 3.10
C ASP A 101 18.52 42.28 3.14
N ARG A 102 19.27 42.35 2.03
CA ARG A 102 20.61 41.74 1.95
C ARG A 102 21.64 42.43 2.84
N ALA A 103 21.42 43.69 3.18
CA ALA A 103 22.30 44.47 4.05
C ALA A 103 21.91 44.33 5.55
N ASP A 104 20.69 43.90 5.84
CA ASP A 104 20.23 43.55 7.18
C ASP A 104 19.38 42.26 7.16
N PRO A 105 20.01 41.08 6.97
CA PRO A 105 19.30 39.80 6.89
C PRO A 105 18.61 39.44 8.20
N SER A 106 18.98 40.06 9.33
CA SER A 106 18.39 39.77 10.65
C SER A 106 16.89 40.06 10.72
N ALA A 107 16.39 40.92 9.81
CA ALA A 107 14.98 41.25 9.66
C ALA A 107 14.25 40.36 8.63
N ALA A 108 14.88 39.29 8.12
CA ALA A 108 14.29 38.40 7.13
C ALA A 108 12.99 37.75 7.63
N ARG A 109 12.05 37.53 6.71
CA ARG A 109 10.72 36.99 7.00
C ARG A 109 10.35 35.93 5.99
N LEU A 110 9.93 34.77 6.47
CA LEU A 110 9.26 33.77 5.65
C LEU A 110 7.73 33.95 5.82
N GLY A 111 7.05 34.26 4.72
CA GLY A 111 5.59 34.23 4.65
C GLY A 111 5.07 32.80 4.83
N GLU A 112 3.76 32.65 5.00
CA GLU A 112 3.16 31.31 5.06
C GLU A 112 3.41 30.58 3.75
N VAL A 113 4.05 29.41 3.84
CA VAL A 113 4.27 28.52 2.70
C VAL A 113 3.06 27.60 2.60
N VAL A 114 2.46 27.52 1.43
CA VAL A 114 1.27 26.71 1.15
C VAL A 114 1.62 25.68 0.10
N ILE A 115 1.36 24.40 0.40
CA ILE A 115 1.64 23.26 -0.47
C ILE A 115 0.33 22.55 -0.79
N ASN A 116 0.04 22.37 -2.07
CA ASN A 116 -1.07 21.56 -2.54
C ASN A 116 -0.66 20.08 -2.52
N VAL A 117 -1.20 19.35 -1.54
CA VAL A 117 -0.88 17.93 -1.32
C VAL A 117 -1.70 17.00 -2.21
N GLN A 118 -2.74 17.49 -2.89
CA GLN A 118 -3.45 16.70 -3.92
C GLN A 118 -2.53 16.36 -5.10
N GLN A 119 -1.53 17.20 -5.36
CA GLN A 119 -0.59 17.05 -6.47
C GLN A 119 0.60 16.14 -6.16
N LEU A 120 0.67 15.56 -4.95
CA LEU A 120 1.70 14.59 -4.62
C LEU A 120 1.60 13.38 -5.54
N THR A 121 2.70 13.09 -6.22
CA THR A 121 2.83 11.96 -7.15
C THR A 121 4.11 11.20 -6.88
N SER A 122 4.04 9.87 -7.02
CA SER A 122 5.15 8.93 -6.86
C SER A 122 5.28 8.05 -8.11
N ASP A 123 6.16 7.06 -8.06
CA ASP A 123 6.32 6.05 -9.09
C ASP A 123 5.19 4.99 -9.11
N GLN A 124 4.25 5.03 -8.16
CA GLN A 124 3.14 4.08 -8.07
C GLN A 124 1.78 4.77 -7.96
N ALA A 125 0.94 4.62 -8.99
CA ALA A 125 -0.38 5.27 -9.04
C ALA A 125 -1.30 4.85 -7.87
N LEU A 126 -1.23 3.59 -7.42
CA LEU A 126 -2.00 3.13 -6.26
C LEU A 126 -1.54 3.81 -4.97
N ARG A 127 -0.23 4.02 -4.80
CA ARG A 127 0.32 4.74 -3.64
C ARG A 127 -0.23 6.16 -3.61
N ASP A 128 -0.21 6.84 -4.75
CA ASP A 128 -0.71 8.21 -4.87
C ASP A 128 -2.20 8.29 -4.53
N GLN A 129 -3.01 7.40 -5.12
CA GLN A 129 -4.44 7.34 -4.86
C GLN A 129 -4.75 7.05 -3.38
N ARG A 130 -4.07 6.08 -2.76
CA ARG A 130 -4.26 5.77 -1.33
C ARG A 130 -3.77 6.89 -0.42
N LEU A 131 -2.61 7.48 -0.70
CA LEU A 131 -2.10 8.63 0.04
C LEU A 131 -3.10 9.79 0.03
N GLN A 132 -3.66 10.09 -1.15
CA GLN A 132 -4.66 11.14 -1.32
C GLN A 132 -6.00 10.81 -0.63
N HIS A 133 -6.50 9.58 -0.78
CA HIS A 133 -7.82 9.19 -0.29
C HIS A 133 -7.83 8.77 1.20
N ASP A 134 -6.99 7.82 1.58
CA ASP A 134 -7.07 7.14 2.88
C ASP A 134 -6.30 7.87 3.99
N PHE A 135 -5.24 8.60 3.64
CA PHE A 135 -4.28 9.12 4.62
C PHE A 135 -4.32 10.64 4.74
N LEU A 136 -4.01 11.35 3.66
CA LEU A 136 -4.06 12.82 3.62
C LEU A 136 -5.48 13.37 3.51
N GLU A 137 -6.43 12.55 3.03
CA GLU A 137 -7.81 12.97 2.79
C GLU A 137 -7.87 14.27 1.95
N SER A 138 -7.04 14.34 0.91
CA SER A 138 -6.68 15.59 0.23
C SER A 138 -7.84 16.23 -0.55
N GLN A 139 -8.97 15.55 -0.71
CA GLN A 139 -10.22 16.17 -1.17
C GLN A 139 -10.85 17.08 -0.11
N THR A 140 -10.71 16.72 1.16
CA THR A 140 -11.18 17.50 2.30
C THR A 140 -10.12 18.52 2.72
N PHE A 141 -8.85 18.11 2.74
CA PHE A 141 -7.71 18.91 3.17
C PHE A 141 -6.67 19.05 2.05
N PRO A 142 -6.95 19.86 1.01
CA PRO A 142 -6.09 19.94 -0.17
C PRO A 142 -4.74 20.61 0.06
N LEU A 143 -4.59 21.34 1.16
CA LEU A 143 -3.43 22.18 1.43
C LEU A 143 -2.77 21.78 2.75
N ALA A 144 -1.44 21.70 2.72
CA ALA A 144 -0.59 21.79 3.90
C ALA A 144 0.01 23.19 3.99
N THR A 145 0.21 23.70 5.19
CA THR A 145 0.78 25.04 5.40
C THR A 145 1.93 25.00 6.39
N TYR A 146 2.96 25.80 6.15
CA TYR A 146 4.05 26.04 7.10
C TYR A 146 4.11 27.51 7.45
N ARG A 147 4.02 27.82 8.74
CA ARG A 147 4.09 29.19 9.26
C ARG A 147 5.35 29.35 10.09
N ALA A 148 6.32 30.08 9.55
CA ALA A 148 7.55 30.40 10.26
C ALA A 148 7.27 31.28 11.48
N SER A 149 8.00 31.02 12.57
CA SER A 149 8.02 31.80 13.80
C SER A 149 9.36 32.50 14.00
N THR A 150 10.48 31.79 13.82
CA THR A 150 11.83 32.35 13.91
C THR A 150 12.74 31.79 12.82
N ILE A 151 13.77 32.56 12.46
CA ILE A 151 14.82 32.17 11.52
C ILE A 151 16.16 32.41 12.23
N ASP A 152 16.93 31.35 12.43
CA ASP A 152 18.24 31.36 13.06
C ASP A 152 19.34 31.11 12.01
N GLY A 153 20.58 31.49 12.33
CA GLY A 153 21.73 31.28 11.44
C GLY A 153 21.93 32.33 10.34
N LEU A 154 21.13 33.41 10.36
CA LEU A 154 21.24 34.50 9.38
C LEU A 154 22.60 35.23 9.50
N PRO A 155 23.26 35.55 8.36
CA PRO A 155 24.54 36.28 8.36
C PRO A 155 24.33 37.78 8.59
N ASP A 156 25.42 38.52 8.88
CA ASP A 156 25.38 39.99 8.98
C ASP A 156 25.03 40.67 7.64
N ALA A 157 25.35 40.01 6.51
CA ALA A 157 25.02 40.44 5.16
C ALA A 157 24.97 39.23 4.21
N VAL A 158 24.11 39.29 3.20
CA VAL A 158 23.99 38.27 2.15
C VAL A 158 24.71 38.74 0.89
N ALA A 159 25.70 37.96 0.45
CA ALA A 159 26.44 38.16 -0.78
C ALA A 159 25.97 37.21 -1.88
N ASP A 160 25.99 37.69 -3.13
CA ASP A 160 25.61 36.89 -4.30
C ASP A 160 26.56 35.71 -4.51
N GLY A 161 25.98 34.57 -4.88
CA GLY A 161 26.68 33.31 -5.12
C GLY A 161 27.14 32.58 -3.87
N GLN A 162 27.02 33.19 -2.67
CA GLN A 162 27.38 32.54 -1.41
C GLN A 162 26.18 31.77 -0.83
N THR A 163 26.46 30.60 -0.27
CA THR A 163 25.47 29.75 0.41
C THR A 163 25.57 29.95 1.93
N TYR A 164 24.41 29.99 2.57
CA TYR A 164 24.25 30.19 4.01
C TYR A 164 23.36 29.09 4.59
N ASP A 165 23.79 28.49 5.68
CA ASP A 165 22.98 27.55 6.46
C ASP A 165 22.08 28.34 7.43
N VAL A 166 20.78 28.13 7.35
CA VAL A 166 19.79 28.74 8.24
C VAL A 166 18.87 27.66 8.79
N THR A 167 18.32 27.92 9.98
CA THR A 167 17.31 27.07 10.59
C THR A 167 16.02 27.87 10.74
N VAL A 168 14.94 27.38 10.13
CA VAL A 168 13.62 27.99 10.25
C VAL A 168 12.80 27.17 11.23
N HIS A 169 12.32 27.83 12.28
CA HIS A 169 11.37 27.25 13.23
C HIS A 169 9.97 27.73 12.88
N GLY A 170 8.98 26.86 13.03
CA GLY A 170 7.62 27.19 12.64
C GLY A 170 6.67 26.03 12.90
N ASP A 171 5.42 26.24 12.52
CA ASP A 171 4.36 25.26 12.68
C ASP A 171 3.96 24.73 11.31
N LEU A 172 4.02 23.40 11.14
CA LEU A 172 3.48 22.68 10.00
C LEU A 172 2.04 22.28 10.32
N THR A 173 1.12 22.55 9.39
CA THR A 173 -0.26 22.08 9.45
C THR A 173 -0.51 21.11 8.29
N VAL A 174 -0.93 19.90 8.62
CA VAL A 174 -1.38 18.88 7.68
C VAL A 174 -2.72 18.36 8.18
N LYS A 175 -3.73 18.31 7.29
CA LYS A 175 -5.12 18.06 7.67
C LYS A 175 -5.60 19.09 8.71
N GLU A 176 -6.07 18.63 9.85
CA GLU A 176 -6.50 19.46 10.97
C GLU A 176 -5.41 19.62 12.04
N THR A 177 -4.28 18.95 11.89
CA THR A 177 -3.24 18.90 12.91
C THR A 177 -2.13 19.90 12.61
N THR A 178 -1.82 20.74 13.60
CA THR A 178 -0.70 21.67 13.58
C THR A 178 0.34 21.23 14.62
N ALA A 179 1.60 21.11 14.20
CA ALA A 179 2.71 20.75 15.08
C ALA A 179 4.00 21.52 14.74
N PRO A 180 4.88 21.78 15.73
CA PRO A 180 6.13 22.48 15.50
C PRO A 180 7.09 21.63 14.67
N VAL A 181 7.70 22.24 13.65
CA VAL A 181 8.67 21.61 12.75
C VAL A 181 9.85 22.56 12.50
N GLU A 182 11.06 22.02 12.64
CA GLU A 182 12.31 22.68 12.30
C GLU A 182 12.71 22.33 10.87
N LEU A 183 12.90 23.34 10.02
CA LEU A 183 13.46 23.22 8.67
C LEU A 183 14.91 23.67 8.68
N ARG A 184 15.83 22.80 8.29
CA ARG A 184 17.24 23.17 8.05
C ARG A 184 17.38 23.49 6.58
N ALA A 185 17.91 24.66 6.26
CA ALA A 185 17.96 25.14 4.89
C ALA A 185 19.32 25.70 4.50
N GLN A 186 19.75 25.40 3.27
CA GLN A 186 20.82 26.08 2.57
C GLN A 186 20.22 27.11 1.61
N VAL A 187 20.56 28.38 1.82
CA VAL A 187 20.05 29.50 1.03
C VAL A 187 21.19 30.13 0.24
N ARG A 188 21.00 30.30 -1.07
CA ARG A 188 21.91 31.04 -1.94
C ARG A 188 21.16 32.15 -2.67
N ALA A 189 21.62 33.38 -2.52
CA ALA A 189 21.15 34.50 -3.34
C ALA A 189 22.00 34.60 -4.62
N ASP A 190 21.36 34.81 -5.77
CA ASP A 190 22.04 35.03 -7.06
C ASP A 190 21.25 36.06 -7.88
N GLY A 191 21.73 37.31 -7.93
CA GLY A 191 21.04 38.38 -8.65
C GLY A 191 19.64 38.62 -8.09
N ALA A 192 18.59 38.34 -8.87
CA ALA A 192 17.19 38.48 -8.48
C ALA A 192 16.56 37.18 -7.94
N GLU A 193 17.34 36.11 -7.78
CA GLU A 193 16.86 34.80 -7.34
C GLU A 193 17.38 34.41 -5.96
N LEU A 194 16.58 33.63 -5.23
CA LEU A 194 16.97 32.85 -4.06
C LEU A 194 16.76 31.38 -4.39
N HIS A 195 17.81 30.58 -4.20
CA HIS A 195 17.75 29.13 -4.22
C HIS A 195 17.76 28.62 -2.78
N VAL A 196 16.81 27.77 -2.43
CA VAL A 196 16.66 27.21 -1.07
C VAL A 196 16.54 25.70 -1.17
N ASP A 197 17.49 24.99 -0.58
CA ASP A 197 17.39 23.54 -0.33
C ASP A 197 17.11 23.37 1.16
N ALA A 198 15.94 22.84 1.52
CA ALA A 198 15.53 22.68 2.91
C ALA A 198 15.06 21.28 3.23
N GLU A 199 15.33 20.81 4.45
CA GLU A 199 14.91 19.51 4.94
C GLU A 199 14.29 19.57 6.34
N ALA A 200 13.31 18.69 6.58
CA ALA A 200 12.74 18.43 7.90
C ALA A 200 12.44 16.94 8.05
N THR A 201 12.33 16.49 9.30
CA THR A 201 11.86 15.15 9.64
C THR A 201 10.59 15.28 10.48
N VAL A 202 9.54 14.55 10.11
CA VAL A 202 8.22 14.60 10.76
C VAL A 202 7.69 13.20 11.05
N SER A 203 6.78 13.09 12.02
CA SER A 203 6.02 11.87 12.32
C SER A 203 4.70 11.90 11.57
N LEU A 204 4.41 10.86 10.77
CA LEU A 204 3.15 10.72 10.03
C LEU A 204 1.97 10.52 10.98
N GLU A 205 2.15 9.75 12.06
CA GLU A 205 1.16 9.53 13.11
C GLU A 205 0.80 10.86 13.80
N ALA A 206 1.79 11.72 14.07
CA ALA A 206 1.54 13.03 14.67
C ALA A 206 0.59 13.90 13.83
N PHE A 207 0.57 13.72 12.51
CA PHE A 207 -0.34 14.43 11.59
C PHE A 207 -1.60 13.63 11.22
N GLY A 208 -1.82 12.45 11.82
CA GLY A 208 -2.96 11.59 11.50
C GLY A 208 -2.91 11.02 10.08
N VAL A 209 -1.70 10.85 9.53
CA VAL A 209 -1.40 10.25 8.22
C VAL A 209 -0.91 8.80 8.39
N GLY A 210 -0.37 8.44 9.56
CA GLY A 210 0.05 7.09 9.92
C GLY A 210 -0.77 6.48 11.07
N PRO A 211 -0.54 5.20 11.40
CA PRO A 211 0.41 4.29 10.76
C PRO A 211 -0.14 3.73 9.44
N ILE A 212 0.70 3.72 8.40
CA ILE A 212 0.34 3.16 7.09
C ILE A 212 0.65 1.66 7.13
N ASN A 213 -0.40 0.83 7.23
CA ASN A 213 -0.30 -0.62 7.15
C ASN A 213 -1.35 -1.14 6.17
N LEU A 214 -0.92 -1.72 5.05
CA LEU A 214 -1.82 -2.33 4.08
C LEU A 214 -1.62 -3.84 4.04
N ILE A 215 -2.66 -4.57 4.45
CA ILE A 215 -2.84 -6.02 4.24
C ILE A 215 -1.64 -6.86 4.75
N GLY A 216 -0.91 -6.40 5.77
CA GLY A 216 0.13 -7.18 6.46
C GLY A 216 1.40 -7.47 5.65
N PHE A 217 1.53 -6.96 4.42
CA PHE A 217 2.74 -7.07 3.60
C PHE A 217 3.28 -5.71 3.11
N VAL A 218 2.54 -4.61 3.30
CA VAL A 218 3.04 -3.24 3.15
C VAL A 218 2.93 -2.52 4.49
N SER A 219 4.04 -1.95 4.96
CA SER A 219 4.03 -0.99 6.06
C SER A 219 4.95 0.18 5.76
N ALA A 220 4.62 1.37 6.24
CA ALA A 220 5.51 2.51 6.19
C ALA A 220 6.00 2.87 7.60
N ALA A 221 7.25 3.28 7.70
CA ALA A 221 7.79 3.88 8.92
C ALA A 221 7.01 5.14 9.27
N ASP A 222 6.93 5.44 10.56
CA ASP A 222 6.27 6.66 11.03
C ASP A 222 7.06 7.93 10.64
N GLU A 223 8.39 7.81 10.53
CA GLU A 223 9.25 8.94 10.19
C GLU A 223 9.24 9.21 8.68
N ALA A 224 8.87 10.44 8.31
CA ALA A 224 8.94 10.97 6.96
C ALA A 224 9.98 12.10 6.89
N ARG A 225 10.87 12.02 5.91
CA ARG A 225 11.76 13.13 5.56
C ARG A 225 11.07 14.00 4.52
N LEU A 226 10.96 15.30 4.81
CA LEU A 226 10.49 16.32 3.89
C LEU A 226 11.69 17.04 3.28
N ARG A 227 11.64 17.31 1.98
CA ARG A 227 12.61 18.13 1.25
C ARG A 227 11.90 19.20 0.45
N LEU A 228 12.43 20.41 0.46
CA LEU A 228 11.98 21.53 -0.37
C LEU A 228 13.17 22.03 -1.19
N ASP A 229 13.05 21.98 -2.51
CA ASP A 229 13.96 22.63 -3.44
C ASP A 229 13.21 23.80 -4.07
N LEU A 230 13.52 25.01 -3.64
CA LEU A 230 12.78 26.22 -3.97
C LEU A 230 13.64 27.18 -4.78
N VAL A 231 13.04 27.73 -5.82
CA VAL A 231 13.54 28.92 -6.50
C VAL A 231 12.52 30.03 -6.27
N ALA A 232 12.93 31.08 -5.55
CA ALA A 232 12.15 32.28 -5.37
C ALA A 232 12.78 33.44 -6.14
N VAL A 233 11.97 34.25 -6.80
CA VAL A 233 12.42 35.38 -7.63
C VAL A 233 11.80 36.67 -7.15
N ASP A 234 12.39 37.82 -7.47
CA ASP A 234 11.79 39.11 -7.18
C ASP A 234 10.31 39.13 -7.61
N ALA A 235 9.42 39.43 -6.66
CA ALA A 235 7.98 39.39 -6.84
C ALA A 235 7.46 40.40 -7.87
N ASP A 236 8.23 41.46 -8.15
CA ASP A 236 7.91 42.45 -9.19
C ASP A 236 8.30 41.95 -10.60
N GLU A 237 9.21 40.97 -10.69
CA GLU A 237 9.69 40.38 -11.95
C GLU A 237 9.01 39.05 -12.30
N LEU A 238 8.32 38.42 -11.34
CA LEU A 238 7.67 37.12 -11.55
C LEU A 238 6.29 37.22 -12.19
N GLU A 239 6.17 36.68 -13.41
CA GLU A 239 4.88 36.26 -13.96
C GLU A 239 4.48 34.90 -13.37
N ALA A 240 3.87 34.93 -12.18
CA ALA A 240 3.58 33.70 -11.44
C ALA A 240 2.61 32.80 -12.23
N PRO A 241 2.96 31.51 -12.46
CA PRO A 241 2.05 30.59 -13.10
C PRO A 241 0.84 30.36 -12.19
N ASN A 242 -0.37 30.35 -12.77
CA ASN A 242 -1.59 30.00 -12.03
C ASN A 242 -1.84 28.49 -12.01
N GLN A 243 -1.11 27.73 -12.84
CA GLN A 243 -1.17 26.28 -12.94
C GLN A 243 0.23 25.74 -13.17
N ILE A 244 0.53 24.60 -12.57
CA ILE A 244 1.71 23.83 -12.93
C ILE A 244 1.30 22.76 -13.93
N ALA A 245 2.22 22.41 -14.83
CA ALA A 245 2.02 21.25 -15.66
C ALA A 245 1.73 20.08 -14.73
N ALA A 246 0.59 19.41 -14.93
CA ALA A 246 0.41 18.10 -14.33
C ALA A 246 1.68 17.30 -14.64
N PRO A 247 2.26 16.57 -13.66
CA PRO A 247 3.30 15.64 -14.00
C PRO A 247 2.75 14.84 -15.17
N GLN A 248 3.60 14.58 -16.15
CA GLN A 248 3.28 13.51 -17.09
C GLN A 248 3.30 12.24 -16.24
N ARG A 249 2.19 12.00 -15.52
CA ARG A 249 1.64 10.66 -15.46
C ARG A 249 1.79 10.21 -16.89
N VAL A 250 2.40 9.05 -17.08
CA VAL A 250 2.01 8.28 -18.24
C VAL A 250 0.50 8.20 -18.07
N GLU A 251 -0.22 9.13 -18.70
CA GLU A 251 -1.61 9.00 -19.00
C GLU A 251 -1.52 7.78 -19.88
N THR A 252 -1.65 6.62 -19.24
CA THR A 252 -1.81 5.35 -19.90
C THR A 252 -3.12 5.58 -20.60
N ALA A 253 -2.98 6.14 -21.80
CA ALA A 253 -4.04 6.31 -22.73
C ALA A 253 -4.76 4.97 -22.72
N ALA A 254 -6.09 5.01 -22.79
CA ALA A 254 -6.92 3.83 -22.99
C ALA A 254 -6.63 3.08 -24.32
N ALA A 255 -5.41 3.20 -24.84
CA ALA A 255 -4.83 2.48 -25.96
C ALA A 255 -3.42 1.98 -25.56
N GLY A 256 -3.31 0.71 -25.16
CA GLY A 256 -2.06 -0.05 -25.35
C GLY A 256 -1.50 -0.88 -24.19
N GLY A 257 -2.23 -1.15 -23.11
CA GLY A 257 -1.80 -2.19 -22.15
C GLY A 257 -1.75 -3.58 -22.80
N PRO A 258 -0.99 -4.55 -22.22
CA PRO A 258 -1.05 -5.95 -22.65
C PRO A 258 -2.51 -6.42 -22.75
N SER A 259 -2.81 -7.22 -23.78
CA SER A 259 -4.15 -7.81 -23.94
C SER A 259 -4.50 -8.63 -22.70
N PHE A 260 -5.67 -8.36 -22.11
CA PHE A 260 -6.14 -9.14 -20.97
C PHE A 260 -6.34 -10.59 -21.40
N ALA A 261 -7.09 -10.83 -22.48
CA ALA A 261 -7.39 -12.16 -22.98
C ALA A 261 -6.14 -12.99 -23.30
N ALA A 262 -5.18 -12.37 -24.00
CA ALA A 262 -4.04 -13.10 -24.56
C ALA A 262 -2.85 -13.20 -23.60
N THR A 263 -2.74 -12.29 -22.63
CA THR A 263 -1.52 -12.15 -21.80
C THR A 263 -1.81 -12.36 -20.33
N VAL A 264 -2.84 -11.71 -19.79
CA VAL A 264 -3.09 -11.66 -18.34
C VAL A 264 -3.99 -12.79 -17.89
N GLN A 265 -5.09 -13.01 -18.60
CA GLN A 265 -6.06 -14.06 -18.30
C GLN A 265 -5.41 -15.45 -18.14
N PRO A 266 -4.51 -15.90 -19.04
CA PRO A 266 -3.85 -17.20 -18.86
C PRO A 266 -3.05 -17.31 -17.57
N VAL A 267 -2.36 -16.23 -17.17
CA VAL A 267 -1.61 -16.17 -15.90
C VAL A 267 -2.56 -16.28 -14.71
N LEU A 268 -3.67 -15.54 -14.74
CA LEU A 268 -4.68 -15.59 -13.68
C LEU A 268 -5.34 -16.97 -13.56
N GLU A 269 -5.65 -17.61 -14.68
CA GLU A 269 -6.25 -18.95 -14.74
C GLU A 269 -5.30 -20.05 -14.28
N ALA A 270 -4.00 -19.92 -14.53
CA ALA A 270 -2.99 -20.93 -14.19
C ALA A 270 -2.41 -20.77 -12.77
N ASN A 271 -2.33 -19.54 -12.25
CA ASN A 271 -1.57 -19.26 -11.03
C ASN A 271 -2.39 -18.64 -9.90
N CYS A 272 -3.59 -18.12 -10.18
CA CYS A 272 -4.41 -17.41 -9.18
C CYS A 272 -5.78 -18.06 -8.93
N ALA A 273 -6.44 -18.54 -9.99
CA ALA A 273 -7.83 -18.99 -9.94
C ALA A 273 -8.04 -20.19 -9.00
N SER A 274 -7.05 -21.09 -8.85
CA SER A 274 -7.14 -22.23 -7.92
C SER A 274 -7.38 -21.81 -6.46
N CYS A 275 -6.85 -20.64 -6.05
CA CYS A 275 -7.03 -20.10 -4.71
C CYS A 275 -8.18 -19.08 -4.64
N HIS A 276 -8.44 -18.33 -5.71
CA HIS A 276 -9.36 -17.18 -5.69
C HIS A 276 -10.74 -17.44 -6.33
N ASN A 277 -10.96 -18.58 -6.99
CA ASN A 277 -12.32 -19.06 -7.34
C ASN A 277 -13.07 -19.58 -6.09
N ASP A 278 -14.40 -19.71 -6.17
CA ASP A 278 -15.24 -20.29 -5.11
C ASP A 278 -14.68 -21.60 -4.53
N GLY A 279 -14.64 -21.69 -3.20
CA GLY A 279 -14.08 -22.84 -2.47
C GLY A 279 -12.56 -22.84 -2.32
N GLY A 280 -11.84 -21.92 -2.98
CA GLY A 280 -10.41 -21.73 -2.78
C GLY A 280 -10.07 -20.96 -1.50
N VAL A 281 -8.87 -21.21 -0.95
CA VAL A 281 -8.34 -20.58 0.28
C VAL A 281 -8.31 -19.05 0.26
N GLY A 282 -8.15 -18.44 -0.92
CA GLY A 282 -8.06 -16.99 -1.12
C GLY A 282 -9.38 -16.31 -1.47
N ALA A 283 -10.43 -17.09 -1.76
CA ALA A 283 -11.73 -16.59 -2.24
C ALA A 283 -12.48 -15.74 -1.21
N SER A 284 -12.18 -15.93 0.09
CA SER A 284 -12.75 -15.14 1.18
C SER A 284 -12.18 -13.71 1.25
N VAL A 285 -10.98 -13.50 0.70
CA VAL A 285 -10.28 -12.20 0.67
C VAL A 285 -10.56 -11.48 -0.65
N TRP A 286 -10.38 -12.18 -1.76
CA TRP A 286 -10.60 -11.68 -3.11
C TRP A 286 -11.15 -12.80 -3.98
N ARG A 287 -12.32 -12.57 -4.58
CA ARG A 287 -12.94 -13.48 -5.55
C ARG A 287 -12.50 -13.11 -6.95
N LEU A 288 -12.09 -14.11 -7.73
CA LEU A 288 -11.68 -14.00 -9.11
C LEU A 288 -12.54 -14.92 -9.96
N GLU A 289 -13.81 -14.60 -10.20
CA GLU A 289 -14.71 -15.45 -11.00
C GLU A 289 -14.77 -15.01 -12.46
N GLN A 290 -14.54 -13.72 -12.69
CA GLN A 290 -14.69 -13.09 -14.00
C GLN A 290 -13.68 -11.95 -14.22
N ALA A 291 -13.47 -11.58 -15.48
CA ALA A 291 -12.48 -10.57 -15.88
C ALA A 291 -12.63 -9.23 -15.14
N SER A 292 -13.86 -8.79 -14.87
CA SER A 292 -14.13 -7.57 -14.11
C SER A 292 -13.60 -7.61 -12.67
N ASP A 293 -13.50 -8.79 -12.07
CA ASP A 293 -13.02 -8.92 -10.69
C ASP A 293 -11.54 -8.54 -10.62
N ALA A 294 -10.75 -9.02 -11.57
CA ALA A 294 -9.35 -8.65 -11.74
C ALA A 294 -9.18 -7.17 -12.07
N ALA A 295 -9.89 -6.67 -13.09
CA ALA A 295 -9.80 -5.27 -13.50
C ALA A 295 -10.13 -4.31 -12.34
N SER A 296 -11.09 -4.67 -11.49
CA SER A 296 -11.51 -3.82 -10.37
C SER A 296 -10.47 -3.65 -9.27
N VAL A 297 -9.42 -4.49 -9.25
CA VAL A 297 -8.32 -4.43 -8.28
C VAL A 297 -6.97 -4.39 -8.98
N ALA A 298 -6.92 -4.06 -10.27
CA ALA A 298 -5.73 -4.19 -11.10
C ALA A 298 -4.48 -3.53 -10.48
N PRO A 299 -4.54 -2.29 -9.92
CA PRO A 299 -3.36 -1.70 -9.28
C PRO A 299 -2.85 -2.51 -8.07
N GLY A 300 -3.76 -3.05 -7.25
CA GLY A 300 -3.41 -3.89 -6.10
C GLY A 300 -2.85 -5.25 -6.53
N LEU A 301 -3.39 -5.82 -7.61
CA LEU A 301 -2.89 -7.04 -8.21
C LEU A 301 -1.46 -6.85 -8.75
N GLY A 302 -1.23 -5.78 -9.50
CA GLY A 302 0.10 -5.40 -10.02
C GLY A 302 1.11 -5.22 -8.88
N LEU A 303 0.74 -4.57 -7.79
CA LEU A 303 1.61 -4.43 -6.62
C LEU A 303 1.95 -5.77 -5.97
N ALA A 304 0.95 -6.62 -5.70
CA ALA A 304 1.16 -7.90 -5.03
C ALA A 304 2.00 -8.88 -5.87
N VAL A 305 1.77 -8.89 -7.19
CA VAL A 305 2.53 -9.70 -8.15
C VAL A 305 3.93 -9.14 -8.37
N GLY A 306 4.07 -7.83 -8.56
CA GLY A 306 5.36 -7.15 -8.74
C GLY A 306 6.29 -7.28 -7.53
N ALA A 307 5.73 -7.36 -6.32
CA ALA A 307 6.48 -7.62 -5.10
C ALA A 307 6.86 -9.11 -4.90
N GLY A 308 6.38 -10.02 -5.77
CA GLY A 308 6.55 -11.47 -5.60
C GLY A 308 5.79 -12.04 -4.39
N TYR A 309 4.86 -11.28 -3.81
CA TYR A 309 4.07 -11.71 -2.67
C TYR A 309 2.97 -12.71 -3.09
N MET A 310 2.41 -12.50 -4.28
CA MET A 310 1.41 -13.35 -4.90
C MET A 310 1.87 -13.80 -6.28
N PRO A 311 1.56 -15.05 -6.69
CA PRO A 311 1.04 -16.13 -5.86
C PRO A 311 2.09 -16.60 -4.82
N PRO A 312 1.67 -17.06 -3.63
CA PRO A 312 2.60 -17.47 -2.60
C PRO A 312 3.29 -18.78 -2.99
N TRP A 313 4.60 -18.73 -3.19
CA TRP A 313 5.42 -19.91 -3.49
C TRP A 313 6.72 -19.90 -2.67
N PRO A 314 6.70 -20.41 -1.42
CA PRO A 314 7.86 -20.35 -0.53
C PRO A 314 8.98 -21.33 -0.92
N ALA A 315 8.75 -22.21 -1.90
CA ALA A 315 9.76 -23.18 -2.34
C ALA A 315 10.81 -22.52 -3.24
N SER A 316 12.09 -22.81 -2.97
CA SER A 316 13.21 -22.29 -3.76
C SER A 316 13.51 -23.14 -5.00
N ASP A 317 14.05 -22.52 -6.05
CA ASP A 317 14.52 -23.22 -7.26
C ASP A 317 15.91 -23.87 -7.12
N VAL A 318 16.52 -23.83 -5.94
CA VAL A 318 17.87 -24.38 -5.69
C VAL A 318 17.90 -25.93 -5.67
N GLY A 319 16.72 -26.58 -5.73
CA GLY A 319 16.55 -28.02 -5.59
C GLY A 319 16.19 -28.77 -6.88
N VAL A 320 15.41 -29.84 -6.71
CA VAL A 320 14.80 -30.56 -7.84
C VAL A 320 13.62 -29.73 -8.38
N PRO A 321 13.37 -29.72 -9.70
CA PRO A 321 12.19 -29.08 -10.26
C PRO A 321 10.92 -29.62 -9.60
N LEU A 322 10.11 -28.73 -9.04
CA LEU A 322 8.82 -29.07 -8.45
C LEU A 322 7.76 -29.10 -9.54
N GLN A 323 6.90 -30.13 -9.53
CA GLN A 323 5.72 -30.15 -10.39
C GLN A 323 4.66 -29.20 -9.83
N HIS A 324 3.82 -28.65 -10.71
CA HIS A 324 2.74 -27.73 -10.35
C HIS A 324 3.23 -26.49 -9.60
N SER A 325 4.39 -25.95 -10.01
CA SER A 325 4.86 -24.66 -9.50
C SER A 325 3.82 -23.58 -9.78
N MET A 326 3.47 -22.82 -8.74
CA MET A 326 2.67 -21.62 -8.89
C MET A 326 3.53 -20.37 -9.10
N ALA A 327 4.85 -20.49 -9.02
CA ALA A 327 5.75 -19.35 -9.23
C ALA A 327 5.53 -18.75 -10.63
N LEU A 328 5.47 -17.43 -10.67
CA LEU A 328 5.44 -16.68 -11.91
C LEU A 328 6.86 -16.44 -12.39
N ASP A 329 7.07 -16.56 -13.70
CA ASP A 329 8.30 -16.05 -14.29
C ASP A 329 8.25 -14.52 -14.44
N GLN A 330 9.42 -13.92 -14.70
CA GLN A 330 9.52 -12.45 -14.80
C GLN A 330 8.64 -11.89 -15.92
N SER A 331 8.44 -12.62 -17.02
CA SER A 331 7.62 -12.13 -18.13
C SER A 331 6.13 -12.14 -17.80
N GLU A 332 5.68 -13.09 -16.98
CA GLU A 332 4.32 -13.13 -16.45
C GLU A 332 4.10 -12.01 -15.42
N ILE A 333 5.08 -11.77 -14.53
CA ILE A 333 5.05 -10.65 -13.59
C ILE A 333 4.95 -9.32 -14.36
N ASP A 334 5.86 -9.10 -15.32
CA ASP A 334 5.90 -7.88 -16.12
C ASP A 334 4.60 -7.66 -16.89
N ALA A 335 3.97 -8.74 -17.39
CA ALA A 335 2.69 -8.65 -18.09
C ALA A 335 1.55 -8.20 -17.18
N VAL A 336 1.44 -8.77 -15.98
CA VAL A 336 0.41 -8.39 -15.00
C VAL A 336 0.64 -6.96 -14.50
N VAL A 337 1.89 -6.59 -14.20
CA VAL A 337 2.25 -5.24 -13.76
C VAL A 337 1.96 -4.22 -14.85
N ALA A 338 2.41 -4.44 -16.09
CA ALA A 338 2.17 -3.50 -17.18
C ALA A 338 0.67 -3.37 -17.53
N TRP A 339 -0.12 -4.43 -17.38
CA TRP A 339 -1.57 -4.37 -17.51
C TRP A 339 -2.22 -3.59 -16.37
N ALA A 340 -1.77 -3.80 -15.13
CA ALA A 340 -2.22 -3.05 -13.97
C ALA A 340 -1.91 -1.55 -14.07
N ASP A 341 -0.70 -1.20 -14.51
CA ASP A 341 -0.26 0.19 -14.74
C ASP A 341 -1.04 0.86 -15.87
N ALA A 342 -1.55 0.08 -16.83
CA ALA A 342 -2.46 0.53 -17.88
C ALA A 342 -3.91 0.76 -17.39
N GLY A 343 -4.17 0.61 -16.09
CA GLY A 343 -5.51 0.76 -15.50
C GLY A 343 -6.38 -0.51 -15.62
N GLY A 344 -5.77 -1.66 -15.92
CA GLY A 344 -6.46 -2.94 -16.04
C GLY A 344 -7.47 -3.03 -17.20
N PRO A 345 -7.15 -2.59 -18.42
CA PRO A 345 -8.10 -2.59 -19.52
C PRO A 345 -8.54 -4.02 -19.88
N LEU A 346 -9.82 -4.19 -20.20
CA LEU A 346 -10.37 -5.46 -20.67
C LEU A 346 -10.66 -5.38 -22.17
N ASP A 347 -10.12 -6.33 -22.93
CA ASP A 347 -10.43 -6.56 -24.35
C ASP A 347 -11.43 -7.71 -24.57
N VAL A 348 -12.10 -8.11 -23.48
CA VAL A 348 -13.15 -9.14 -23.41
C VAL A 348 -14.40 -8.59 -22.72
N ASP A 349 -15.50 -9.34 -22.78
CA ASP A 349 -16.68 -9.03 -21.97
C ASP A 349 -16.29 -9.04 -20.48
N PRO A 350 -16.62 -8.03 -19.66
CA PRO A 350 -16.31 -8.02 -18.24
C PRO A 350 -16.84 -9.24 -17.45
N ALA A 351 -17.87 -9.91 -17.96
CA ALA A 351 -18.42 -11.15 -17.41
C ALA A 351 -17.74 -12.43 -17.94
N THR A 352 -16.64 -12.30 -18.71
CA THR A 352 -15.85 -13.45 -19.18
C THR A 352 -15.32 -14.22 -17.96
N PRO A 353 -15.60 -15.52 -17.83
CA PRO A 353 -15.15 -16.31 -16.69
C PRO A 353 -13.62 -16.45 -16.62
N ILE A 354 -13.08 -16.46 -15.41
CA ILE A 354 -11.69 -16.82 -15.10
C ILE A 354 -11.72 -18.15 -14.36
N ALA A 355 -11.45 -19.24 -15.08
CA ALA A 355 -11.54 -20.59 -14.54
C ALA A 355 -10.17 -21.12 -14.15
N ASN A 356 -10.08 -21.83 -13.04
CA ASN A 356 -8.90 -22.62 -12.71
C ASN A 356 -8.58 -23.60 -13.87
N SER A 357 -7.41 -23.39 -14.48
CA SER A 357 -6.90 -24.22 -15.58
C SER A 357 -5.98 -25.36 -15.11
N VAL A 358 -5.60 -25.34 -13.82
CA VAL A 358 -4.71 -26.34 -13.23
C VAL A 358 -5.50 -27.62 -12.96
N GLU A 359 -5.04 -28.73 -13.53
CA GLU A 359 -5.56 -30.05 -13.16
C GLU A 359 -5.25 -30.34 -11.69
N PRO A 360 -6.22 -30.87 -10.91
CA PRO A 360 -5.97 -31.26 -9.54
C PRO A 360 -4.76 -32.19 -9.45
N ALA A 361 -3.92 -31.99 -8.43
CA ALA A 361 -2.84 -32.92 -8.15
C ALA A 361 -3.39 -34.34 -8.04
N VAL A 362 -2.67 -35.31 -8.61
CA VAL A 362 -3.09 -36.72 -8.56
C VAL A 362 -3.05 -37.17 -7.10
N SER A 363 -4.24 -37.42 -6.53
CA SER A 363 -4.35 -37.96 -5.17
C SER A 363 -3.57 -39.27 -5.06
N ILE A 364 -2.83 -39.38 -3.96
CA ILE A 364 -1.97 -40.52 -3.71
C ILE A 364 -2.85 -41.65 -3.18
N ARG A 365 -2.74 -42.86 -3.73
CA ARG A 365 -3.38 -44.02 -3.08
C ARG A 365 -2.69 -44.26 -1.73
N PRO A 366 -3.36 -44.11 -0.58
CA PRO A 366 -2.71 -44.26 0.70
C PRO A 366 -2.46 -45.75 0.97
N ASP A 367 -1.23 -46.09 1.36
CA ASP A 367 -0.93 -47.39 1.96
C ASP A 367 -1.25 -47.38 3.47
N VAL A 368 -1.25 -46.20 4.09
CA VAL A 368 -1.65 -45.93 5.47
C VAL A 368 -2.48 -44.65 5.51
N GLU A 369 -3.63 -44.70 6.19
CA GLU A 369 -4.47 -43.53 6.44
C GLU A 369 -4.37 -43.16 7.93
N LEU A 370 -4.05 -41.90 8.20
CA LEU A 370 -3.88 -41.36 9.54
C LEU A 370 -4.96 -40.32 9.79
N THR A 371 -5.81 -40.56 10.80
CA THR A 371 -6.86 -39.64 11.20
C THR A 371 -6.63 -39.14 12.61
N LEU A 372 -7.18 -37.95 12.91
CA LEU A 372 -7.20 -37.42 14.26
C LEU A 372 -8.15 -38.24 15.13
N ALA A 373 -7.78 -38.45 16.39
CA ALA A 373 -8.63 -39.19 17.33
C ALA A 373 -9.94 -38.45 17.62
N GLU A 374 -9.89 -37.11 17.64
CA GLU A 374 -11.05 -36.23 17.78
C GLU A 374 -10.98 -35.11 16.73
N PRO A 375 -12.12 -34.66 16.18
CA PRO A 375 -12.14 -33.55 15.25
C PRO A 375 -11.81 -32.25 15.98
N TYR A 376 -10.94 -31.44 15.38
CA TYR A 376 -10.69 -30.09 15.86
C TYR A 376 -11.77 -29.13 15.32
N VAL A 377 -12.33 -28.33 16.22
CA VAL A 377 -13.30 -27.27 15.89
C VAL A 377 -12.72 -25.94 16.38
N GLY A 378 -12.18 -25.16 15.44
CA GLY A 378 -11.63 -23.84 15.73
C GLY A 378 -12.69 -22.76 15.96
N SER A 379 -12.23 -21.56 16.35
CA SER A 379 -13.07 -20.36 16.47
C SER A 379 -12.61 -19.29 15.48
N THR A 380 -13.55 -18.57 14.89
CA THR A 380 -13.27 -17.38 14.06
C THR A 380 -12.80 -16.17 14.87
N ASP A 381 -12.86 -16.24 16.21
CA ASP A 381 -12.36 -15.18 17.09
C ASP A 381 -10.82 -15.15 17.14
N VAL A 382 -10.17 -16.26 16.78
CA VAL A 382 -8.71 -16.39 16.75
C VAL A 382 -8.23 -16.27 15.30
N ARG A 383 -7.44 -15.22 15.00
CA ARG A 383 -6.98 -14.95 13.63
C ARG A 383 -6.00 -15.99 13.08
N ASN A 384 -5.16 -16.57 13.94
CA ASN A 384 -4.18 -17.60 13.60
C ASN A 384 -4.14 -18.60 14.75
N ASP A 385 -4.78 -19.75 14.57
CA ASP A 385 -4.78 -20.84 15.54
C ASP A 385 -3.87 -21.97 15.02
N TYR A 386 -2.82 -22.29 15.79
CA TYR A 386 -1.85 -23.33 15.46
C TYR A 386 -1.97 -24.45 16.48
N ARG A 387 -2.28 -25.66 15.99
CA ARG A 387 -2.54 -26.85 16.80
C ARG A 387 -1.60 -27.99 16.43
N CYS A 388 -1.15 -28.77 17.41
CA CYS A 388 -0.11 -29.78 17.22
C CYS A 388 -0.63 -31.19 17.48
N PHE A 389 -1.17 -31.82 16.44
CA PHE A 389 -1.71 -33.17 16.55
C PHE A 389 -0.62 -34.25 16.45
N VAL A 390 -0.49 -35.07 17.50
CA VAL A 390 0.43 -36.22 17.50
C VAL A 390 -0.28 -37.47 17.02
N VAL A 391 0.08 -37.94 15.82
CA VAL A 391 -0.48 -39.17 15.22
C VAL A 391 0.58 -40.26 15.15
N ASP A 392 0.25 -41.47 15.61
CA ASP A 392 1.14 -42.63 15.57
C ASP A 392 0.85 -43.47 14.31
N PRO A 393 1.80 -43.61 13.37
CA PRO A 393 1.59 -44.39 12.16
C PRO A 393 1.64 -45.92 12.37
N GLY A 394 1.99 -46.38 13.58
CA GLY A 394 1.97 -47.81 13.93
C GLY A 394 3.08 -48.64 13.29
N PHE A 395 4.08 -48.01 12.65
CA PHE A 395 5.22 -48.72 12.07
C PHE A 395 6.08 -49.36 13.16
N THR A 396 6.26 -50.68 13.08
CA THR A 396 7.07 -51.47 14.02
C THR A 396 8.46 -51.79 13.50
N GLU A 397 8.72 -51.48 12.22
CA GLU A 397 10.00 -51.64 11.54
C GLU A 397 10.36 -50.34 10.80
N PRO A 398 11.64 -50.11 10.45
CA PRO A 398 12.02 -48.94 9.66
C PRO A 398 11.31 -48.92 8.30
N THR A 399 10.42 -47.94 8.11
CA THR A 399 9.63 -47.76 6.88
C THR A 399 10.03 -46.46 6.18
N ALA A 400 10.30 -46.53 4.88
CA ALA A 400 10.52 -45.34 4.07
C ALA A 400 9.18 -44.74 3.61
N ILE A 401 9.05 -43.42 3.72
CA ILE A 401 7.90 -42.67 3.22
C ILE A 401 8.29 -42.11 1.84
N SER A 402 7.48 -42.40 0.82
CA SER A 402 7.69 -41.92 -0.55
C SER A 402 6.75 -40.77 -0.94
N GLY A 403 5.67 -40.57 -0.18
CA GLY A 403 4.73 -39.48 -0.36
C GLY A 403 3.78 -39.40 0.82
N TYR A 404 3.14 -38.26 0.99
CA TYR A 404 2.04 -38.05 1.92
C TYR A 404 1.08 -37.03 1.30
N GLU A 405 -0.20 -37.17 1.64
CA GLU A 405 -1.25 -36.23 1.26
C GLU A 405 -1.98 -35.83 2.54
N PHE A 406 -2.28 -34.54 2.66
CA PHE A 406 -3.09 -34.02 3.75
C PHE A 406 -4.43 -33.60 3.17
N VAL A 407 -5.51 -34.22 3.65
CA VAL A 407 -6.87 -34.00 3.17
C VAL A 407 -7.68 -33.34 4.30
N PRO A 408 -7.90 -32.02 4.26
CA PRO A 408 -8.72 -31.34 5.26
C PRO A 408 -10.21 -31.55 5.00
N ASP A 409 -11.02 -31.43 6.07
CA ASP A 409 -12.48 -31.40 5.94
C ASP A 409 -13.01 -30.05 5.41
N LYS A 410 -12.17 -28.99 5.50
CA LYS A 410 -12.48 -27.58 5.16
C LYS A 410 -11.28 -26.86 4.55
N ASP A 411 -11.17 -26.92 3.23
CA ASP A 411 -10.14 -26.22 2.46
C ASP A 411 -10.22 -24.70 2.63
N GLU A 412 -11.40 -24.12 2.87
CA GLU A 412 -11.57 -22.66 2.93
C GLU A 412 -10.97 -22.01 4.20
N ILE A 413 -10.63 -22.82 5.21
CA ILE A 413 -10.18 -22.36 6.53
C ILE A 413 -8.71 -22.71 6.77
N LEU A 414 -8.26 -23.87 6.29
CA LEU A 414 -6.90 -24.35 6.57
C LEU A 414 -5.88 -23.68 5.65
N HIS A 415 -5.04 -22.82 6.23
CA HIS A 415 -3.99 -22.11 5.49
C HIS A 415 -2.62 -22.81 5.51
N HIS A 416 -2.31 -23.56 6.58
CA HIS A 416 -1.05 -24.30 6.72
C HIS A 416 -1.28 -25.70 7.32
N ALA A 417 -0.60 -26.70 6.74
CA ALA A 417 -0.44 -28.02 7.33
C ALA A 417 1.06 -28.36 7.36
N LEU A 418 1.61 -28.58 8.55
CA LEU A 418 3.02 -28.88 8.74
C LEU A 418 3.17 -30.28 9.33
N ALA A 419 3.91 -31.15 8.64
CA ALA A 419 4.16 -32.52 9.08
C ALA A 419 5.62 -32.66 9.53
N PHE A 420 5.82 -33.08 10.80
CA PHE A 420 7.14 -33.28 11.39
C PHE A 420 7.31 -34.71 11.91
N ARG A 421 8.51 -35.27 11.72
CA ARG A 421 8.91 -36.50 12.43
C ARG A 421 9.39 -36.13 13.83
N VAL A 422 8.69 -36.59 14.86
CA VAL A 422 9.10 -36.43 16.25
C VAL A 422 9.51 -37.77 16.87
N ASP A 423 10.46 -37.73 17.81
CA ASP A 423 10.79 -38.91 18.62
C ASP A 423 9.72 -39.15 19.71
N LYS A 424 9.82 -40.31 20.37
CA LYS A 424 8.86 -40.71 21.42
C LYS A 424 8.81 -39.73 22.58
N THR A 425 9.95 -39.19 23.00
CA THR A 425 10.02 -38.26 24.15
C THR A 425 9.37 -36.92 23.83
N SER A 426 9.58 -36.42 22.61
CA SER A 426 8.95 -35.21 22.09
C SER A 426 7.43 -35.41 21.93
N ALA A 427 7.00 -36.56 21.41
CA ALA A 427 5.59 -36.91 21.32
C ALA A 427 4.90 -36.94 22.69
N GLU A 428 5.54 -37.52 23.71
CA GLU A 428 5.03 -37.53 25.10
C GLU A 428 5.00 -36.14 25.73
N LYS A 429 5.86 -35.21 25.30
CA LYS A 429 5.82 -33.81 25.72
C LYS A 429 4.65 -33.09 25.06
N LEU A 430 4.48 -33.23 23.75
CA LEU A 430 3.40 -32.59 22.99
C LEU A 430 2.03 -33.03 23.51
N ARG A 431 1.81 -34.32 23.74
CA ARG A 431 0.54 -34.83 24.31
C ARG A 431 0.24 -34.29 25.71
N ARG A 432 1.26 -33.95 26.50
CA ARG A 432 1.05 -33.31 27.81
C ARG A 432 0.68 -31.85 27.65
N SER A 433 1.33 -31.14 26.72
CA SER A 433 0.99 -29.75 26.40
C SER A 433 -0.43 -29.61 25.85
N ASP A 434 -0.85 -30.52 24.97
CA ASP A 434 -2.23 -30.62 24.47
C ASP A 434 -3.24 -30.82 25.62
N ALA A 435 -2.97 -31.74 26.55
CA ALA A 435 -3.83 -31.98 27.71
C ALA A 435 -3.93 -30.78 28.69
N ASP A 436 -2.98 -29.85 28.64
CA ASP A 436 -2.94 -28.64 29.46
C ASP A 436 -3.55 -27.42 28.75
N ASP A 437 -3.88 -27.53 27.45
CA ASP A 437 -4.45 -26.47 26.62
C ASP A 437 -5.96 -26.67 26.41
N ASP A 438 -6.68 -25.56 26.22
CA ASP A 438 -8.12 -25.60 25.95
C ASP A 438 -8.37 -25.93 24.47
N GLY A 439 -9.01 -27.07 24.21
CA GLY A 439 -9.37 -27.54 22.86
C GLY A 439 -8.74 -28.88 22.52
N SER A 440 -8.82 -29.28 21.26
CA SER A 440 -8.14 -30.48 20.75
C SER A 440 -6.91 -30.06 19.95
N GLY A 441 -5.73 -30.61 20.27
CA GLY A 441 -4.49 -30.43 19.53
C GLY A 441 -3.56 -29.37 20.09
#